data_AF-A0A3S2AYK4-F1
#
_entry.id   AF-A0A3S2AYK4-F1
#
_cell.length_a   1.000
_cell.length_b   1.000
_cell.length_c   1.000
_cell.angle_alpha   90.00
_cell.angle_beta   90.00
_cell.angle_gamma   90.00
#
_symmetry.space_group_name_H-M   'P 1'
#
loop_
_entity.id
_entity.type
_entity.pdbx_description
1 polymer ?
#
loop_
_entity_poly.entity_id
_entity_poly.type
_entity_poly.pdbx_seq_one_letter_code
_entity_poly.pdbx_strand_id
1 'polypeptide(L)' 'DTGYGVTPVIDRDYFWAIYFRTPGGVLFEVATNEPGFDRDEDTAHLGEALKLPTQHQHLRPYLEQHLQKLEG' A
#
# COMPACT_ATOMS: atom_id res chain seq x y z
N ASP A 1 -15.33 -23.53 -2.22
CA ASP A 1 -14.72 -22.81 -3.34
C ASP A 1 -15.82 -22.02 -4.03
N THR A 2 -15.73 -20.69 -4.06
CA THR A 2 -16.80 -19.77 -4.51
C THR A 2 -16.69 -19.39 -5.99
N GLY A 3 -15.66 -19.91 -6.70
CA GLY A 3 -15.41 -19.63 -8.12
C GLY A 3 -14.78 -18.26 -8.40
N TYR A 4 -14.46 -17.49 -7.37
CA TYR A 4 -13.76 -16.23 -7.52
C TYR A 4 -12.24 -16.45 -7.68
N GLY A 5 -11.66 -15.79 -8.68
CA GLY A 5 -10.20 -15.71 -8.83
C GLY A 5 -9.62 -14.75 -7.81
N VAL A 6 -9.29 -15.28 -6.63
CA VAL A 6 -8.67 -14.53 -5.53
C VAL A 6 -7.14 -14.52 -5.72
N THR A 7 -6.50 -13.36 -5.55
CA THR A 7 -5.03 -13.27 -5.57
C THR A 7 -4.42 -14.01 -4.37
N PRO A 8 -3.14 -14.38 -4.43
CA PRO A 8 -2.37 -14.63 -3.21
C PRO A 8 -2.44 -13.44 -2.25
N VAL A 9 -2.10 -13.66 -0.98
CA VAL A 9 -1.92 -12.58 -0.01
C VAL A 9 -0.75 -11.71 -0.46
N ILE A 10 -0.96 -10.40 -0.49
CA ILE A 10 0.03 -9.40 -0.87
C ILE A 10 0.34 -8.54 0.35
N ASP A 11 1.63 -8.37 0.63
CA ASP A 11 2.12 -7.42 1.63
C ASP A 11 2.12 -5.99 1.05
N ARG A 12 1.44 -5.07 1.74
CA ARG A 12 1.34 -3.65 1.38
C ARG A 12 2.06 -2.75 2.38
N ASP A 13 3.00 -3.32 3.15
CA ASP A 13 3.72 -2.75 4.29
C ASP A 13 2.84 -2.41 5.51
N TYR A 14 1.72 -1.71 5.28
CA TYR A 14 0.83 -1.22 6.34
C TYR A 14 -0.33 -2.19 6.64
N PHE A 15 -0.60 -3.12 5.73
CA PHE A 15 -1.62 -4.16 5.85
C PHE A 15 -1.33 -5.31 4.88
N TRP A 16 -1.97 -6.46 5.07
CA TRP A 16 -2.02 -7.54 4.09
C TRP A 16 -3.34 -7.50 3.34
N ALA A 17 -3.30 -7.76 2.03
CA ALA A 17 -4.47 -7.69 1.18
C ALA A 17 -4.62 -8.90 0.26
N ILE A 18 -5.87 -9.26 -0.02
CA ILE A 18 -6.27 -10.08 -1.16
C ILE A 18 -7.22 -9.29 -2.05
N TYR A 19 -7.22 -9.60 -3.34
CA TYR A 19 -8.10 -8.98 -4.32
C TYR A 19 -8.90 -10.03 -5.06
N PHE A 20 -10.14 -9.69 -5.42
CA PHE A 20 -10.97 -10.51 -6.29
C PHE A 20 -12.02 -9.64 -6.99
N ARG A 21 -12.51 -10.10 -8.15
CA ARG A 21 -13.60 -9.42 -8.87
C ARG A 21 -14.92 -10.11 -8.62
N THR A 22 -15.97 -9.34 -8.35
CA THR A 22 -17.35 -9.84 -8.30
C THR A 22 -17.84 -10.20 -9.71
N PRO A 23 -18.99 -10.90 -9.88
CA PRO A 23 -19.48 -11.27 -11.20
C PRO A 23 -19.79 -10.05 -12.09
N GLY A 24 -20.14 -8.91 -11.49
CA GLY A 24 -20.32 -7.64 -12.18
C GLY A 24 -19.01 -6.91 -12.55
N GLY A 25 -17.86 -7.50 -12.26
CA GLY A 25 -16.54 -6.97 -12.59
C GLY A 25 -15.94 -5.99 -11.57
N VAL A 26 -16.68 -5.64 -10.50
CA VAL A 26 -16.19 -4.74 -9.44
C VAL A 26 -15.03 -5.40 -8.70
N LEU A 27 -13.91 -4.69 -8.57
CA LEU A 27 -12.75 -5.15 -7.81
C LEU A 27 -12.97 -4.89 -6.32
N PHE A 28 -12.92 -5.95 -5.52
CA PHE A 28 -12.94 -5.88 -4.07
C PHE A 28 -11.55 -6.18 -3.51
N GLU A 29 -11.29 -5.57 -2.36
CA GLU A 29 -10.12 -5.80 -1.53
C GLU A 29 -10.59 -6.21 -0.14
N VAL A 30 -9.91 -7.20 0.45
CA VAL A 30 -10.01 -7.50 1.87
C VAL A 30 -8.64 -7.26 2.47
N ALA A 31 -8.58 -6.32 3.41
CA ALA A 31 -7.35 -5.87 4.05
C ALA A 31 -7.40 -6.12 5.57
N THR A 32 -6.25 -6.41 6.17
CA THR A 32 -6.11 -6.48 7.63
C THR A 32 -6.08 -5.09 8.26
N ASN A 33 -6.47 -4.98 9.54
CA ASN A 33 -6.43 -3.71 10.27
C ASN A 33 -5.01 -3.32 10.71
N GLU A 34 -4.22 -4.31 11.12
CA GLU A 34 -2.83 -4.13 11.56
C GLU A 34 -1.87 -4.59 10.45
N PRO A 35 -0.61 -4.09 10.40
CA PRO A 35 0.10 -3.29 11.41
C PRO A 35 -0.30 -1.81 11.53
N GLY A 36 -0.82 -1.16 10.48
CA GLY A 36 -1.16 0.26 10.50
C GLY A 36 -0.02 1.19 10.02
N PHE A 37 -0.30 2.50 10.01
CA PHE A 37 0.60 3.52 9.44
C PHE A 37 1.67 4.02 10.41
N ASP A 38 1.53 3.80 11.71
CA ASP A 38 2.54 4.09 12.73
C ASP A 38 3.69 3.07 12.75
N ARG A 39 3.67 2.12 11.82
CA ARG A 39 4.70 1.09 11.63
C ARG A 39 6.09 1.68 11.39
N ASP A 40 6.19 2.76 10.61
CA ASP A 40 7.47 3.36 10.22
C ASP A 40 7.51 4.90 10.35
N GLU A 41 6.50 5.47 11.01
CA GLU A 41 6.36 6.89 11.30
C GLU A 41 5.89 7.10 12.74
N ASP A 42 6.34 8.20 13.36
CA ASP A 42 5.73 8.66 14.60
C ASP A 42 4.31 9.16 14.30
N THR A 43 3.34 8.75 15.12
CA THR A 43 1.95 9.20 15.04
C THR A 43 1.77 10.73 14.95
N ALA A 44 2.67 11.51 15.56
CA ALA A 44 2.63 12.97 15.53
C ALA A 44 3.06 13.58 14.18
N HIS A 45 3.70 12.79 13.32
CA HIS A 45 4.33 13.21 12.06
C HIS A 45 3.91 12.34 10.86
N LEU A 46 2.76 11.66 10.94
CA LEU A 46 2.28 10.79 9.86
C LEU A 46 2.12 11.53 8.54
N GLY A 47 2.65 10.93 7.46
CA GLY A 47 2.48 11.45 6.10
C GLY A 47 3.31 12.69 5.77
N GLU A 48 4.18 13.15 6.68
CA GLU A 48 5.09 14.28 6.42
C GLU A 48 6.28 13.88 5.53
N ALA A 49 6.61 12.58 5.49
CA ALA A 49 7.73 12.06 4.72
C ALA A 49 7.30 11.14 3.57
N LEU A 50 8.04 11.18 2.46
CA LEU A 50 7.92 10.17 1.41
C LEU A 50 8.49 8.83 1.90
N LYS A 51 7.60 7.91 2.30
CA LYS A 51 7.92 6.52 2.63
C LYS A 51 7.95 5.63 1.40
N LEU A 52 8.89 4.70 1.37
CA LEU A 52 9.05 3.73 0.30
C LEU A 52 9.16 2.31 0.87
N PRO A 53 8.48 1.32 0.27
CA PRO A 53 8.65 -0.09 0.63
C PRO A 53 10.11 -0.49 0.52
N THR A 54 10.55 -1.43 1.35
CA THR A 54 11.94 -1.93 1.38
C THR A 54 12.46 -2.29 -0.02
N GLN A 55 11.65 -2.98 -0.84
CA GLN A 55 12.04 -3.36 -2.20
C GLN A 55 12.33 -2.18 -3.15
N HIS A 56 11.81 -0.98 -2.85
CA HIS A 56 11.96 0.22 -3.70
C HIS A 56 12.76 1.34 -3.02
N GLN A 57 13.32 1.13 -1.82
CA GLN A 57 14.14 2.15 -1.16
C GLN A 57 15.30 2.66 -2.03
N HIS A 58 15.88 1.77 -2.84
CA HIS A 58 16.95 2.11 -3.79
C HIS A 58 16.54 3.13 -4.87
N LEU A 59 15.23 3.30 -5.12
CA LEU A 59 14.71 4.26 -6.09
C LEU A 59 14.53 5.66 -5.51
N ARG A 60 14.79 5.89 -4.21
CA ARG A 60 14.58 7.19 -3.56
C ARG A 60 15.18 8.38 -4.33
N PRO A 61 16.47 8.36 -4.73
CA PRO A 61 17.06 9.51 -5.43
C PRO A 61 16.37 9.82 -6.76
N TYR A 62 15.88 8.78 -7.43
CA TYR A 62 15.12 8.92 -8.66
C TYR A 62 13.73 9.50 -8.39
N LEU A 63 12.98 8.91 -7.46
CA LEU A 63 11.60 9.30 -7.16
C LEU A 63 11.52 10.74 -6.62
N GLU A 64 12.43 11.15 -5.74
CA GLU A 64 12.46 12.51 -5.19
C GLU A 64 12.70 13.60 -6.25
N GLN A 65 13.29 13.25 -7.39
CA GLN A 65 13.51 14.18 -8.51
C GLN A 65 12.35 14.19 -9.52
N HIS A 66 11.58 13.10 -9.61
CA HIS A 66 10.59 12.90 -10.68
C HIS A 66 9.15 13.02 -10.20
N LEU A 67 8.89 12.87 -8.91
CA LEU A 67 7.56 13.07 -8.35
C LEU A 67 7.26 14.57 -8.27
N GLN A 68 6.07 14.95 -8.73
CA GLN A 68 5.57 16.30 -8.56
C GLN A 68 5.41 16.58 -7.06
N LYS A 69 5.98 17.68 -6.59
CA LYS A 69 5.77 18.13 -5.21
C LYS A 69 4.32 18.52 -5.01
N LEU A 70 3.75 18.09 -3.88
CA LEU A 70 2.44 18.54 -3.45
C LEU A 70 2.59 19.90 -2.78
N GLU A 71 1.71 20.83 -3.13
CA GLU A 71 1.55 22.06 -2.36
C GLU A 71 0.69 21.74 -1.14
N GLY A 72 1.11 22.20 0.03
CA GLY A 72 0.39 22.05 1.30
C GLY A 72 -0.53 23.23 1.58
#